data_AF-A0A7Z9L9P1-F1
#
_entry.id   AF-A0A7Z9L9P1-F1
#
_cell.length_a   1.000
_cell.length_b   1.000
_cell.length_c   1.000
_cell.angle_alpha   90.00
_cell.angle_beta   90.00
_cell.angle_gamma   90.00
#
_symmetry.space_group_name_H-M   'P 1'
#
loop_
_entity.id
_entity.type
_entity.pdbx_description
1 polymer ?
#
loop_
_entity_poly.entity_id
_entity_poly.type
_entity_poly.pdbx_seq_one_letter_code
_entity_poly.pdbx_strand_id
1 'polypeptide(L)'
;ANVVAKLGIDVRVSPRDVMARQVLNFLHTGPVVSRTMLTGSSIGVYELEVQEGSPATEHVLAKLPLPDESLIAAVFHRDYVRVPGADDRLHSGDSVVALIENSVVEATLEQFSVNGR
;
A
#
# COMPACT_ATOMS: atom_id res chain seq x y z
N ALA A 1 15.03 -25.70 14.33
CA ALA A 1 14.13 -26.01 13.20
C ALA A 1 12.70 -26.04 13.73
N ASN A 2 11.87 -25.09 13.28
CA ASN A 2 10.45 -24.99 13.63
C ASN A 2 9.75 -26.34 13.32
N VAL A 3 8.99 -26.89 14.27
CA VAL A 3 8.35 -28.23 14.15
C VAL A 3 7.50 -28.35 12.88
N VAL A 4 6.90 -27.22 12.47
CA VAL A 4 6.05 -27.07 11.29
C VAL A 4 6.79 -27.42 9.98
N ALA A 5 8.03 -26.95 9.81
CA ALA A 5 8.80 -27.21 8.60
C ALA A 5 9.21 -28.69 8.46
N LYS A 6 9.38 -29.39 9.59
CA LYS A 6 9.68 -30.84 9.60
C LYS A 6 8.47 -31.70 9.21
N LEU A 7 7.25 -31.14 9.25
CA LEU A 7 6.01 -31.82 8.87
C LEU A 7 5.68 -31.63 7.38
N GLY A 8 6.54 -30.98 6.60
CA GLY A 8 6.28 -30.68 5.19
C GLY A 8 5.22 -29.60 4.98
N ILE A 9 5.03 -28.71 5.95
CA ILE A 9 4.08 -27.59 5.85
C ILE A 9 4.84 -26.36 5.35
N ASP A 10 4.52 -25.90 4.14
CA ASP A 10 5.16 -24.74 3.50
C ASP A 10 4.68 -23.41 4.07
N VAL A 11 3.37 -23.30 4.38
CA VAL A 11 2.73 -22.07 4.86
C VAL A 11 1.84 -22.37 6.06
N ARG A 12 1.97 -21.56 7.12
CA ARG A 12 1.07 -21.57 8.28
C ARG A 12 0.26 -20.28 8.31
N VAL A 13 -1.04 -20.42 8.50
CA VAL A 13 -1.93 -19.30 8.87
C VAL A 13 -2.27 -19.40 10.35
N SER A 14 -2.19 -18.27 11.06
CA SER A 14 -2.63 -18.15 12.45
C SER A 14 -3.86 -17.24 12.48
N PRO A 15 -5.06 -17.77 12.82
CA PRO A 15 -6.25 -16.94 12.95
C PRO A 15 -6.06 -15.79 13.95
N ARG A 16 -5.26 -16.01 15.01
CA ARG A 16 -4.91 -14.97 15.98
C ARG A 16 -4.12 -13.83 15.33
N ASP A 17 -3.16 -14.17 14.48
CA ASP A 17 -2.29 -13.17 13.83
C ASP A 17 -3.09 -12.40 12.77
N VAL A 18 -3.99 -13.09 12.05
CA VAL A 18 -4.92 -12.46 11.08
C VAL A 18 -5.83 -11.46 11.80
N MET A 19 -6.47 -11.86 12.89
CA MET A 19 -7.34 -10.97 13.67
C MET A 19 -6.57 -9.80 14.27
N ALA A 20 -5.38 -10.03 14.83
CA ALA A 20 -4.54 -8.96 15.36
C ALA A 20 -4.17 -7.93 14.28
N ARG A 21 -3.78 -8.38 13.08
CA ARG A 21 -3.51 -7.49 11.93
C ARG A 21 -4.73 -6.68 11.53
N GLN A 22 -5.90 -7.31 11.47
CA GLN A 22 -7.14 -6.62 11.13
C GLN A 22 -7.47 -5.52 12.15
N VAL A 23 -7.27 -5.77 13.45
CA VAL A 23 -7.43 -4.74 14.49
C VAL A 23 -6.40 -3.63 14.33
N LEU A 24 -5.13 -3.96 14.07
CA LEU A 24 -4.06 -2.97 13.87
C LEU A 24 -4.30 -2.08 12.66
N ASN A 25 -4.91 -2.58 11.59
CA ASN A 25 -5.23 -1.77 10.41
C ASN A 25 -6.17 -0.60 10.73
N PHE A 26 -7.07 -0.75 11.71
CA PHE A 26 -7.93 0.35 12.16
C PHE A 26 -7.18 1.47 12.90
N LEU A 27 -5.91 1.26 13.28
CA LEU A 27 -5.09 2.25 13.97
C LEU A 27 -4.24 3.10 13.02
N HIS A 28 -4.27 2.81 11.72
CA HIS A 28 -3.56 3.61 10.72
C HIS A 28 -4.18 5.01 10.59
N THR A 29 -3.35 5.99 10.24
CA THR A 29 -3.73 7.38 10.04
C THR A 29 -3.37 7.83 8.63
N GLY A 30 -3.91 8.98 8.20
CA GLY A 30 -3.67 9.51 6.87
C GLY A 30 -4.28 8.60 5.79
N PRO A 31 -3.55 8.32 4.70
CA PRO A 31 -4.10 7.60 3.56
C PRO A 31 -3.87 6.09 3.68
N VAL A 32 -3.20 5.59 4.72
CA VAL A 32 -2.83 4.18 4.84
C VAL A 32 -4.03 3.35 5.31
N VAL A 33 -4.53 2.48 4.45
CA VAL A 33 -5.55 1.48 4.78
C VAL A 33 -4.90 0.28 5.45
N SER A 34 -3.85 -0.25 4.83
CA SER A 34 -3.11 -1.40 5.35
C SER A 34 -1.64 -1.34 4.95
N ARG A 35 -0.78 -2.03 5.71
CA ARG A 35 0.63 -2.19 5.35
C ARG A 35 1.18 -3.54 5.79
N THR A 36 2.12 -4.09 5.04
CA THR A 36 2.87 -5.30 5.40
C THR A 36 4.30 -5.19 4.89
N MET A 37 5.28 -5.48 5.74
CA MET A 37 6.69 -5.48 5.34
C MET A 37 7.05 -6.77 4.60
N LEU A 38 7.77 -6.64 3.49
CA LEU A 38 8.36 -7.78 2.80
C LEU A 38 9.53 -8.31 3.64
N THR A 39 9.45 -9.59 4.01
CA THR A 39 10.37 -10.21 4.96
C THR A 39 11.81 -10.16 4.44
N GLY A 40 12.72 -9.59 5.25
CA GLY A 40 14.13 -9.47 4.89
C GLY A 40 14.47 -8.31 3.96
N SER A 41 13.55 -7.36 3.73
CA SER A 41 13.80 -6.15 2.95
C SER A 41 13.35 -4.89 3.69
N SER A 42 13.79 -3.72 3.23
CA SER A 42 13.28 -2.41 3.67
C SER A 42 12.04 -1.96 2.88
N ILE A 43 11.44 -2.84 2.08
CA ILE A 43 10.27 -2.53 1.26
C ILE A 43 8.99 -2.98 1.97
N GLY A 44 8.02 -2.08 2.05
CA GLY A 44 6.67 -2.37 2.49
C GLY A 44 5.69 -2.42 1.31
N VAL A 45 4.68 -3.27 1.45
CA VAL A 45 3.46 -3.23 0.64
C VAL A 45 2.45 -2.39 1.38
N TYR A 46 1.95 -1.33 0.74
CA TYR A 46 1.00 -0.38 1.28
C TYR A 46 -0.27 -0.40 0.45
N GLU A 47 -1.41 -0.43 1.12
CA GLU A 47 -2.70 -0.10 0.52
C GLU A 47 -3.05 1.32 0.94
N LEU A 48 -3.15 2.21 -0.04
CA LEU A 48 -3.37 3.64 0.16
C LEU A 48 -4.72 4.03 -0.40
N GLU A 49 -5.51 4.78 0.34
CA GLU A 49 -6.69 5.45 -0.18
C GLU A 49 -6.28 6.78 -0.83
N VAL A 50 -6.75 7.02 -2.05
CA VAL A 50 -6.61 8.33 -2.71
C VAL A 50 -7.65 9.27 -2.10
N GLN A 51 -7.23 10.08 -1.12
CA GLN A 51 -8.14 11.02 -0.47
C GLN A 51 -8.64 12.09 -1.44
N GLU A 52 -9.86 12.57 -1.21
CA GLU A 52 -10.45 13.65 -2.00
C GLU A 52 -9.65 14.94 -1.88
N GLY A 53 -9.13 15.46 -3.01
CA GLY A 53 -8.27 16.65 -3.02
C GLY A 53 -6.79 16.36 -2.75
N SER A 54 -6.36 15.09 -2.74
CA SER A 54 -4.94 14.73 -2.67
C SER A 54 -4.19 15.05 -3.97
N PRO A 55 -2.87 15.35 -3.90
CA PRO A 55 -2.03 15.62 -5.08
C PRO A 55 -2.04 14.50 -6.14
N ALA A 56 -2.25 13.26 -5.71
CA ALA A 56 -2.35 12.07 -6.56
C ALA A 56 -3.40 12.17 -7.67
N THR A 57 -4.41 13.04 -7.52
CA THR A 57 -5.49 13.22 -8.49
C THR A 57 -5.19 14.26 -9.58
N GLU A 58 -4.14 15.06 -9.44
CA GLU A 58 -3.89 16.22 -10.29
C GLU A 58 -3.30 15.85 -11.66
N HIS A 59 -2.47 14.81 -11.70
CA HIS A 59 -1.68 14.43 -12.86
C HIS A 59 -1.92 12.97 -13.28
N VAL A 60 -1.42 12.62 -14.46
CA VAL A 60 -1.23 11.20 -14.82
C VAL A 60 -0.13 10.60 -13.94
N LEU A 61 -0.17 9.28 -13.72
CA LEU A 61 0.78 8.58 -12.84
C LEU A 61 2.25 8.90 -13.17
N ALA A 62 2.62 8.95 -14.45
CA ALA A 62 3.98 9.27 -14.88
C ALA A 62 4.45 10.70 -14.57
N LYS A 63 3.54 11.59 -14.16
CA LYS A 63 3.84 12.98 -13.79
C LYS A 63 3.62 13.24 -12.30
N LEU A 64 3.18 12.24 -11.53
CA LEU A 64 3.12 12.39 -10.09
C LEU A 64 4.54 12.45 -9.52
N PRO A 65 4.82 13.36 -8.58
CA PRO A 65 6.13 13.48 -7.95
C PRO A 65 6.30 12.39 -6.87
N LEU A 66 6.17 11.14 -7.28
CA LEU A 66 6.47 9.98 -6.44
C LEU A 66 8.00 9.82 -6.34
N PRO A 67 8.53 9.44 -5.17
CA PRO A 67 9.93 9.02 -5.05
C PRO A 67 10.26 7.85 -5.98
N ASP A 68 11.49 7.79 -6.48
CA ASP A 68 11.95 6.74 -7.40
C ASP A 68 11.87 5.34 -6.78
N GLU A 69 11.95 5.25 -5.44
CA GLU A 69 11.85 4.03 -4.65
C GLU A 69 10.40 3.64 -4.28
N SER A 70 9.41 4.23 -4.97
CA SER A 70 7.99 3.93 -4.84
C SER A 70 7.40 3.43 -6.16
N LEU A 71 6.65 2.33 -6.10
CA LEU A 71 6.00 1.73 -7.26
C LEU A 71 4.51 1.52 -6.99
N ILE A 72 3.66 2.09 -7.83
CA ILE A 72 2.22 1.78 -7.85
C ILE A 72 2.01 0.49 -8.65
N ALA A 73 1.65 -0.59 -7.97
CA ALA A 73 1.53 -1.92 -8.55
C ALA A 73 0.11 -2.22 -9.06
N ALA A 74 -0.92 -1.71 -8.39
CA ALA A 74 -2.31 -1.92 -8.76
C ALA A 74 -3.20 -0.78 -8.29
N VAL A 75 -4.26 -0.50 -9.05
CA VAL A 75 -5.31 0.45 -8.69
C VAL A 75 -6.64 -0.29 -8.63
N PHE A 76 -7.31 -0.18 -7.51
CA PHE A 76 -8.68 -0.61 -7.27
C PHE A 76 -9.60 0.59 -7.42
N HIS A 77 -10.53 0.50 -8.36
CA HIS A 77 -11.60 1.48 -8.52
C HIS A 77 -12.93 0.74 -8.48
N ARG A 78 -13.69 0.96 -7.40
CA ARG A 78 -14.93 0.21 -7.12
C ARG A 78 -14.64 -1.30 -7.10
N ASP A 79 -15.30 -2.07 -7.96
CA ASP A 79 -15.22 -3.54 -7.97
C ASP A 79 -14.18 -4.10 -8.95
N TYR A 80 -13.35 -3.25 -9.54
CA TYR A 80 -12.36 -3.65 -10.55
C TYR A 80 -10.95 -3.25 -10.15
N VAL A 81 -10.01 -4.17 -10.40
CA VAL A 81 -8.58 -3.92 -10.24
C VAL A 81 -7.90 -3.85 -11.60
N ARG A 82 -6.90 -2.98 -11.73
CA ARG A 82 -6.03 -2.93 -12.90
C ARG A 82 -4.58 -2.73 -12.50
N VAL A 83 -3.67 -3.22 -13.33
CA VAL A 83 -2.27 -2.75 -13.33
C VAL A 83 -2.26 -1.44 -14.10
N PRO A 84 -1.87 -0.32 -13.47
CA PRO A 84 -1.97 0.97 -14.14
C PRO A 84 -0.84 1.19 -15.16
N GLY A 85 -1.15 1.96 -16.19
CA GLY A 85 -0.17 2.52 -17.13
C GLY A 85 0.31 3.92 -16.74
N ALA A 86 1.36 4.38 -17.42
CA ALA A 86 1.94 5.71 -17.23
C ALA A 86 0.93 6.87 -17.40
N ASP A 87 0.01 6.73 -18.36
CA ASP A 87 -0.98 7.76 -18.71
C ASP A 87 -2.28 7.66 -17.89
N ASP A 88 -2.40 6.67 -17.01
CA ASP A 88 -3.58 6.51 -16.16
C ASP A 88 -3.64 7.61 -15.10
N ARG A 89 -4.87 7.98 -14.74
CA ARG A 89 -5.17 8.91 -13.65
C ARG A 89 -5.80 8.17 -12.49
N LEU A 90 -5.42 8.59 -11.28
CA LEU A 90 -6.07 8.19 -10.05
C LEU A 90 -7.26 9.12 -9.76
N HIS A 91 -8.29 8.58 -9.15
CA HIS A 91 -9.49 9.30 -8.75
C HIS A 91 -9.67 9.21 -7.24
N SER A 92 -10.35 10.18 -6.64
CA SER A 92 -10.66 10.08 -5.20
C SER A 92 -11.48 8.83 -4.91
N GLY A 93 -11.17 8.19 -3.78
CA GLY A 93 -11.75 6.91 -3.39
C GLY A 93 -11.16 5.69 -4.12
N ASP A 94 -10.20 5.88 -5.03
CA ASP A 94 -9.37 4.76 -5.49
C ASP A 94 -8.58 4.20 -4.29
N SER A 95 -8.35 2.89 -4.30
CA SER A 95 -7.37 2.27 -3.42
C SER A 95 -6.20 1.76 -4.25
N VAL A 96 -4.98 2.05 -3.80
CA VAL A 96 -3.75 1.79 -4.56
C VAL A 96 -2.85 0.88 -3.77
N VAL A 97 -2.37 -0.18 -4.40
CA VAL A 97 -1.32 -1.02 -3.83
C VAL A 97 0.02 -0.50 -4.30
N ALA A 98 0.85 -0.07 -3.36
CA ALA A 98 2.18 0.48 -3.59
C ALA A 98 3.26 -0.37 -2.92
N LEU A 99 4.39 -0.55 -3.60
CA LEU A 99 5.63 -1.01 -2.99
C LEU A 99 6.48 0.21 -2.68
N ILE A 100 6.88 0.38 -1.43
CA ILE A 100 7.53 1.60 -0.98
C ILE A 100 8.74 1.23 -0.11
N GLU A 101 9.90 1.78 -0.44
CA GLU A 101 11.10 1.67 0.40
C GLU A 101 10.93 2.54 1.66
N ASN A 102 11.36 2.02 2.82
CA ASN A 102 11.07 2.61 4.13
C ASN A 102 11.53 4.08 4.29
N SER A 103 12.61 4.50 3.62
CA SER A 103 13.13 5.87 3.69
C SER A 103 12.28 6.90 2.97
N VAL A 104 11.39 6.48 2.05
CA VAL A 104 10.56 7.39 1.24
C VAL A 104 9.05 7.26 1.51
N VAL A 105 8.67 6.55 2.58
CA VAL A 105 7.27 6.34 2.96
C VAL A 105 6.55 7.66 3.13
N GLU A 106 7.04 8.56 3.98
CA GLU A 106 6.37 9.83 4.28
C GLU A 106 6.15 10.68 3.02
N ALA A 107 7.19 10.88 2.22
CA ALA A 107 7.11 11.62 0.96
C ALA A 107 6.12 11.00 -0.05
N THR A 108 5.98 9.68 -0.04
CA THR A 108 4.98 8.99 -0.87
C THR A 108 3.56 9.21 -0.34
N LEU A 109 3.35 9.08 0.98
CA LEU A 109 2.04 9.27 1.60
C LEU A 109 1.49 10.68 1.41
N GLU A 110 2.36 11.70 1.37
CA GLU A 110 1.96 13.08 1.09
C GLU A 110 1.24 13.25 -0.24
N GLN A 111 1.51 12.39 -1.23
CA GLN A 111 0.80 12.43 -2.51
C GLN A 111 -0.64 11.93 -2.39
N PHE A 112 -0.97 11.12 -1.38
CA PHE A 112 -2.28 10.49 -1.22
C PHE A 112 -3.14 11.13 -0.11
N SER A 113 -2.57 12.01 0.70
CA SER A 113 -3.26 12.72 1.79
C SER A 113 -3.64 14.15 1.44
N VAL A 114 -4.65 14.68 2.13
CA VAL A 114 -4.94 16.13 2.18
C VAL A 114 -4.22 16.73 3.39
N ASN A 115 -3.24 17.61 3.15
CA ASN A 115 -2.56 18.41 4.18
C ASN A 115 -1.88 17.60 5.33
N GLY A 116 -1.00 16.65 5.00
CA GLY A 116 0.04 16.16 5.93
C GLY A 116 -0.44 15.56 7.27
N ARG A 117 -1.66 15.01 7.32
CA ARG A 117 -2.21 14.29 8.49
C ARG A 117 -2.80 12.94 8.10
#